data_AF-A0A9D2X6K1-F1
#
_entry.id   AF-A0A9D2X6K1-F1
#
_cell.length_a   1.000
_cell.length_b   1.000
_cell.length_c   1.000
_cell.angle_alpha   90.00
_cell.angle_beta   90.00
_cell.angle_gamma   90.00
#
_symmetry.space_group_name_H-M   'P 1'
#
loop_
_entity.id
_entity.type
_entity.pdbx_description
1 polymer ?
#
loop_
_entity_poly.entity_id
_entity_poly.type
_entity_poly.pdbx_seq_one_letter_code
_entity_poly.pdbx_strand_id
1 'polypeptide(L)' 'MSPGIGLMKRRLEKEQDAISLAVSGISKKYNIQPSQIKTLETKYHDDAGDWYVALGWDEKKAIIRMDSVQGTITEIKEI' A
#
# COMPACT_ATOMS: atom_id res chain seq x y z
N MET A 1 -21.04 -11.67 -28.77
CA MET A 1 -19.68 -11.64 -28.19
C MET A 1 -19.72 -10.68 -27.02
N SER A 2 -19.65 -11.20 -25.79
CA SER A 2 -19.50 -10.32 -24.63
C SER A 2 -18.07 -9.77 -24.66
N PRO A 3 -17.84 -8.45 -24.64
CA PRO A 3 -16.49 -7.93 -24.54
C PRO A 3 -15.91 -8.50 -23.25
N GLY A 4 -14.93 -9.39 -23.40
CA GLY A 4 -14.21 -9.95 -22.25
C GLY A 4 -13.73 -8.76 -21.45
N ILE A 5 -14.13 -8.68 -20.18
CA ILE A 5 -13.67 -7.67 -19.22
C ILE A 5 -12.17 -7.58 -19.43
N GLY A 6 -11.74 -6.52 -20.14
CA GLY A 6 -10.34 -6.31 -20.45
C GLY A 6 -9.66 -6.37 -19.11
N LEU A 7 -8.78 -7.36 -18.92
CA LEU A 7 -8.02 -7.55 -17.71
C LEU A 7 -7.30 -6.22 -17.46
N MET A 8 -7.93 -5.32 -16.70
CA MET A 8 -7.31 -4.09 -16.24
C MET A 8 -5.98 -4.54 -15.65
N LYS A 9 -4.89 -3.89 -16.07
CA LYS A 9 -3.56 -4.16 -15.52
C LYS A 9 -3.72 -4.17 -14.00
N ARG A 10 -3.65 -5.37 -13.40
CA ARG A 10 -4.03 -5.58 -11.99
C ARG A 10 -3.05 -4.91 -11.04
N ARG A 11 -1.89 -4.48 -11.54
CA ARG A 11 -0.78 -3.91 -10.78
C ARG A 11 -0.86 -2.41 -10.69
N LEU A 12 -0.41 -1.89 -9.56
CA LEU A 12 -0.30 -0.45 -9.32
C LEU A 12 0.89 0.09 -10.09
N GLU A 13 0.62 0.87 -11.14
CA GLU A 13 1.67 1.50 -11.94
C GLU A 13 2.29 2.71 -11.23
N LYS A 14 1.52 3.40 -10.39
CA LYS A 14 1.93 4.66 -9.76
C LYS A 14 2.15 4.49 -8.28
N GLU A 15 3.28 5.03 -7.82
CA GLU A 15 3.64 5.12 -6.40
C GLU A 15 2.55 5.79 -5.56
N GLN A 16 1.98 6.90 -6.05
CA GLN A 16 0.95 7.66 -5.32
C GLN A 16 -0.34 6.84 -5.10
N ASP A 17 -0.69 5.96 -6.04
CA ASP A 17 -1.84 5.08 -5.88
C ASP A 17 -1.55 4.01 -4.81
N ALA A 18 -0.33 3.46 -4.80
CA ALA A 18 0.12 2.51 -3.77
C ALA A 18 0.14 3.14 -2.37
N ILE A 19 0.65 4.37 -2.24
CA ILE A 19 0.63 5.12 -0.99
C ILE A 19 -0.81 5.35 -0.52
N SER A 20 -1.67 5.86 -1.40
CA SER A 20 -3.07 6.20 -1.07
C SER A 20 -3.84 4.98 -0.58
N LEU A 21 -3.66 3.83 -1.24
CA LEU A 21 -4.29 2.57 -0.85
C LEU A 21 -3.72 2.04 0.47
N ALA A 22 -2.40 2.07 0.66
CA ALA A 22 -1.77 1.65 1.90
C ALA A 22 -2.25 2.49 3.10
N VAL A 23 -2.30 3.83 2.94
CA VAL A 23 -2.81 4.75 3.97
C VAL A 23 -4.27 4.47 4.29
N SER A 24 -5.13 4.27 3.28
CA SER A 24 -6.53 3.89 3.49
C SER A 24 -6.67 2.58 4.26
N GLY A 25 -5.84 1.58 3.92
CA GLY A 25 -5.81 0.28 4.58
C GLY A 25 -5.42 0.37 6.05
N ILE A 26 -4.34 1.07 6.36
CA ILE A 26 -3.88 1.29 7.74
C ILE A 26 -4.91 2.10 8.53
N SER A 27 -5.42 3.19 7.96
CA SER A 27 -6.44 4.05 8.60
C SER A 27 -7.66 3.24 9.02
N LYS A 28 -8.19 2.38 8.14
CA LYS A 28 -9.33 1.51 8.45
C LYS A 28 -8.99 0.41 9.44
N LYS A 29 -7.84 -0.24 9.30
CA LYS A 29 -7.44 -1.39 10.14
C LYS A 29 -7.17 -0.99 11.59
N TYR A 30 -6.58 0.18 11.81
CA TYR A 30 -6.19 0.66 13.13
C TYR A 30 -7.08 1.78 13.67
N ASN A 31 -8.10 2.20 12.92
CA ASN A 31 -9.02 3.29 13.25
C ASN A 31 -8.29 4.62 13.54
N ILE A 32 -7.39 5.01 12.62
CA ILE A 32 -6.53 6.20 12.74
C ILE A 32 -6.83 7.14 11.59
N GLN A 33 -6.76 8.45 11.82
CA GLN A 33 -6.99 9.40 10.73
C GLN A 33 -5.86 9.33 9.69
N PRO A 34 -6.18 9.37 8.38
CA PRO A 34 -5.16 9.38 7.33
C PRO A 34 -4.11 10.49 7.50
N SER A 35 -4.50 11.65 8.06
CA SER A 35 -3.62 12.78 8.35
C SER A 35 -2.55 12.51 9.41
N GLN A 36 -2.74 11.51 10.27
CA GLN A 36 -1.77 11.10 11.29
C GLN A 36 -0.75 10.09 10.76
N ILE A 37 -1.00 9.53 9.58
CA ILE A 37 -0.14 8.54 8.95
C ILE A 37 0.85 9.27 8.05
N LYS A 38 2.15 9.02 8.26
CA LYS A 38 3.23 9.56 7.44
C LYS A 38 3.81 8.48 6.56
N THR A 39 4.00 8.78 5.29
CA THR A 39 4.82 7.95 4.40
C THR A 39 6.28 8.16 4.76
N LEU A 40 6.97 7.08 5.14
CA LEU A 40 8.38 7.11 5.52
C LEU A 40 9.27 6.79 4.32
N GLU A 41 8.92 5.74 3.58
CA GLU A 41 9.69 5.24 2.44
C GLU A 41 8.79 4.46 1.49
N THR A 42 9.14 4.47 0.21
CA THR A 42 8.46 3.73 -0.85
C THR A 42 9.50 3.09 -1.75
N LYS A 43 9.27 1.83 -2.13
CA LYS A 43 10.14 1.10 -3.04
C LYS A 43 9.35 0.23 -3.99
N TYR A 44 9.62 0.35 -5.29
CA TYR A 44 9.12 -0.59 -6.28
C TYR A 44 10.05 -1.79 -6.37
N HIS A 45 9.49 -2.99 -6.47
CA HIS A 45 10.23 -4.21 -6.70
C HIS A 45 10.05 -4.64 -8.16
N ASP A 46 11.02 -4.36 -9.03
CA ASP A 46 10.89 -4.57 -10.47
C ASP A 46 10.56 -6.02 -10.88
N ASP A 47 11.20 -7.02 -10.24
CA ASP A 47 10.93 -8.43 -10.57
C ASP A 47 9.54 -8.89 -10.14
N ALA A 48 9.13 -8.51 -8.92
CA ALA A 48 7.83 -8.89 -8.38
C ALA A 48 6.69 -8.04 -8.94
N GLY A 49 6.97 -6.82 -9.39
CA GLY A 49 6.03 -5.77 -9.79
C GLY A 49 5.14 -5.25 -8.67
N ASP A 50 5.65 -5.26 -7.44
CA ASP A 50 4.94 -4.86 -6.23
C ASP A 50 5.54 -3.56 -5.68
N TRP A 51 4.71 -2.73 -5.04
CA TRP A 51 5.17 -1.60 -4.24
C TRP A 51 5.31 -2.00 -2.78
N TYR A 52 6.36 -1.55 -2.12
CA TYR A 52 6.53 -1.62 -0.68
C TYR A 52 6.43 -0.22 -0.12
N VAL A 53 5.44 0.00 0.75
CA VAL A 53 5.17 1.31 1.36
C VAL A 53 5.41 1.20 2.86
N ALA A 54 6.37 1.95 3.37
CA ALA A 54 6.60 2.11 4.80
C ALA A 54 5.78 3.30 5.31
N LEU A 55 4.87 3.03 6.24
CA LEU A 55 4.02 4.03 6.89
C LEU A 55 4.37 4.11 8.37
N GLY A 56 4.33 5.32 8.93
CA GLY A 56 4.57 5.59 10.34
C GLY A 56 3.42 6.36 10.99
N TRP A 57 3.03 5.97 12.20
CA TRP A 57 2.01 6.63 13.02
C TRP A 57 2.18 6.22 14.48
N ASP A 58 1.92 7.11 15.45
CA ASP A 58 1.82 6.74 16.88
C ASP A 58 2.93 5.79 17.38
N GLU A 59 4.19 6.17 17.11
CA GLU A 59 5.41 5.39 17.43
C GLU A 59 5.42 3.96 16.83
N LYS A 60 4.64 3.73 15.78
CA LYS A 60 4.61 2.49 15.01
C LYS A 60 5.09 2.75 13.59
N LYS A 61 5.72 1.75 13.01
CA LYS A 61 6.02 1.65 11.58
C LYS A 61 5.51 0.34 11.04
N ALA A 62 4.82 0.38 9.91
CA ALA A 62 4.45 -0.80 9.15
C ALA A 62 5.02 -0.75 7.74
N ILE A 63 5.40 -1.91 7.23
CA ILE A 63 5.75 -2.11 5.82
C ILE A 63 4.60 -2.85 5.17
N ILE A 64 4.05 -2.27 4.10
CA ILE A 64 2.91 -2.82 3.36
C ILE A 64 3.39 -3.17 1.96
N ARG A 65 3.28 -4.44 1.58
CA ARG A 65 3.43 -4.88 0.19
C ARG A 65 2.11 -4.70 -0.55
N MET A 66 2.16 -3.99 -1.65
CA MET A 66 1.07 -3.63 -2.53
C MET A 66 1.30 -4.30 -3.89
N ASP A 67 0.67 -5.46 -4.11
CA ASP A 67 0.78 -6.22 -5.36
C ASP A 67 -0.20 -5.74 -6.45
N SER A 68 -1.28 -5.11 -6.00
CA SER A 68 -2.46 -4.73 -6.78
C SER A 68 -3.29 -3.77 -5.93
N VAL A 69 -4.63 -3.84 -6.04
CA VAL A 69 -5.54 -3.18 -5.10
C VAL A 69 -5.48 -3.75 -3.68
N GLN A 70 -4.82 -4.89 -3.47
CA GLN A 70 -4.65 -5.51 -2.16
C GLN A 70 -3.29 -5.15 -1.53
N GLY A 71 -3.31 -4.86 -0.23
CA GLY A 71 -2.13 -4.56 0.57
C GLY A 71 -1.97 -5.59 1.68
N THR A 72 -0.76 -6.15 1.80
CA THR A 72 -0.39 -7.06 2.89
C THR A 72 0.62 -6.38 3.80
N ILE A 73 0.34 -6.31 5.09
CA ILE A 73 1.33 -5.85 6.08
C ILE A 73 2.37 -6.95 6.25
N THR A 74 3.60 -6.71 5.78
CA THR A 74 4.70 -7.66 5.89
C THR A 74 5.45 -7.52 7.21
N GLU A 75 5.42 -6.33 7.80
CA GLU A 75 6.10 -6.03 9.06
C GLU A 75 5.36 -4.91 9.81
N ILE A 76 5.34 -4.99 11.14
CA ILE A 76 4.97 -3.89 12.02
C ILE A 76 5.93 -3.86 13.22
N LYS A 77 6.46 -2.68 13.55
CA LYS A 77 7.38 -2.43 14.65
C LYS A 77 6.99 -1.18 15.41
N GLU A 78 7.35 -1.15 16.69
CA GLU A 78 7.36 0.07 17.50
C GLU A 78 8.72 0.78 17.32
N ILE A 79 8.73 2.12 17.27
CA ILE A 79 9.91 2.98 17.02
C ILE A 79 10.19 3.81 18.26
#